data_AF-A0A6A4IEM5-F1
#
_entry.id   AF-A0A6A4IEM5-F1
#
_cell.length_a   1.000
_cell.length_b   1.000
_cell.length_c   1.000
_cell.angle_alpha   90.00
_cell.angle_beta   90.00
_cell.angle_gamma   90.00
#
_symmetry.space_group_name_H-M   'P 1'
#
loop_
_entity.id
_entity.type
_entity.pdbx_description
1 polymer ?
#
loop_
_entity_poly.entity_id
_entity_poly.type
_entity_poly.pdbx_seq_one_letter_code
_entity_poly.pdbx_strand_id
1 'polypeptide(L)' 'NSPPPLFMVLHGEGGTGKSRVIQTITKIFELKAATSQLLKSAYTGIAALLIDGKTLH' A
#
# COMPACT_ATOMS: atom_id res chain seq x y z
N ASN A 1 -4.00 18.95 17.37
CA ASN A 1 -4.73 17.65 17.42
C ASN A 1 -4.05 16.66 16.50
N SER A 2 -3.28 15.73 17.06
CA SER A 2 -2.62 14.66 16.30
C SER A 2 -3.40 13.37 16.52
N PRO A 3 -4.19 12.88 15.56
CA PRO A 3 -4.89 11.62 15.72
C PRO A 3 -3.88 10.46 15.87
N PRO A 4 -4.24 9.39 16.59
CA PRO A 4 -3.38 8.22 16.69
C PRO A 4 -3.14 7.60 15.29
N PRO A 5 -2.01 6.89 15.08
CA PRO A 5 -1.75 6.18 13.83
C PRO A 5 -2.86 5.18 13.51
N LEU A 6 -3.25 5.09 12.23
CA LEU A 6 -4.21 4.10 11.77
C LEU A 6 -3.52 2.76 11.54
N PHE A 7 -3.83 1.77 12.37
CA PHE A 7 -3.46 0.37 12.17
C PHE A 7 -4.65 -0.39 11.61
N MET A 8 -4.56 -0.83 10.36
CA MET A 8 -5.69 -1.43 9.64
C MET A 8 -5.28 -2.75 8.98
N VAL A 9 -6.14 -3.75 9.10
CA VAL A 9 -6.06 -5.01 8.34
C VAL A 9 -7.20 -5.04 7.34
N LEU A 10 -6.89 -5.09 6.04
CA LEU A 10 -7.86 -5.24 4.97
C LEU A 10 -7.94 -6.71 4.54
N HIS A 11 -8.95 -7.43 5.01
CA HIS A 11 -9.18 -8.84 4.69
C HIS A 11 -10.23 -9.04 3.59
N GLY A 12 -10.29 -10.25 3.03
CA GLY A 12 -11.32 -10.66 2.05
C GLY A 12 -10.78 -11.70 1.07
N GLU A 13 -11.68 -12.41 0.39
CA GLU A 13 -11.33 -13.45 -0.58
C GLU A 13 -10.51 -12.94 -1.77
N GLY A 14 -9.94 -13.85 -2.57
CA GLY A 14 -9.30 -13.50 -3.84
C GLY A 14 -10.25 -12.69 -4.73
N GLY A 15 -9.76 -11.64 -5.38
CA GLY A 15 -10.58 -10.83 -6.31
C GLY A 15 -11.40 -9.70 -5.68
N THR A 16 -11.40 -9.51 -4.36
CA THR A 16 -12.16 -8.41 -3.70
C THR A 16 -11.55 -7.00 -3.86
N GLY A 17 -10.56 -6.82 -4.74
CA GLY A 17 -10.01 -5.49 -5.05
C GLY A 17 -9.00 -4.93 -4.03
N LYS A 18 -8.48 -5.73 -3.08
CA LYS A 18 -7.44 -5.27 -2.13
C LYS A 18 -6.22 -4.62 -2.80
N SER A 19 -5.72 -5.21 -3.89
CA SER A 19 -4.62 -4.62 -4.66
C SER A 19 -5.00 -3.29 -5.30
N ARG A 20 -6.27 -3.12 -5.71
CA ARG A 20 -6.80 -1.87 -6.25
C ARG A 20 -6.84 -0.77 -5.18
N VAL A 21 -7.13 -1.12 -3.93
CA VAL A 21 -7.03 -0.18 -2.79
C VAL A 21 -5.60 0.34 -2.66
N ILE A 22 -4.61 -0.54 -2.63
CA ILE A 22 -3.19 -0.16 -2.55
C ILE A 22 -2.80 0.75 -3.72
N GLN A 23 -3.15 0.36 -4.96
CA GLN A 23 -2.88 1.16 -6.16
C GLN A 23 -3.53 2.55 -6.11
N THR A 24 -4.75 2.64 -5.57
CA THR A 24 -5.45 3.93 -5.44
C THR A 24 -4.78 4.84 -4.42
N ILE A 25 -4.31 4.28 -3.29
CA ILE A 25 -3.51 5.01 -2.31
C ILE A 25 -2.23 5.53 -2.95
N THR A 26 -1.50 4.68 -3.69
CA THR A 26 -0.29 5.08 -4.43
C THR A 26 -0.58 6.27 -5.35
N LYS A 27 -1.65 6.19 -6.17
CA LYS A 27 -2.04 7.28 -7.07
C LYS A 27 -2.35 8.57 -6.33
N ILE A 28 -2.98 8.51 -5.15
CA ILE A 28 -3.25 9.71 -4.35
C ILE A 28 -1.96 10.37 -3.89
N PHE A 29 -0.96 9.59 -3.47
CA PHE A 29 0.34 10.14 -3.07
C PHE A 29 1.11 10.73 -4.26
N GLU A 30 1.04 10.10 -5.43
CA GLU A 30 1.61 10.64 -6.67
C GLU A 30 0.96 11.98 -7.06
N LEU A 31 -0.38 12.05 -7.07
CA LEU A 31 -1.13 13.28 -7.37
C LEU A 31 -0.83 14.42 -6.39
N LYS A 32 -0.38 14.08 -5.18
CA LYS A 32 0.03 15.03 -4.14
C LYS A 32 1.54 15.34 -4.15
N ALA A 33 2.29 14.83 -5.12
CA ALA A 33 3.75 14.92 -5.17
C ALA A 33 4.44 14.43 -3.87
N ALA A 34 3.83 13.45 -3.20
CA ALA A 34 4.22 12.96 -1.88
C ALA A 34 4.73 11.51 -1.89
N THR A 35 5.09 10.96 -3.05
CA THR A 35 5.48 9.54 -3.22
C THR A 35 6.57 9.10 -2.24
N SER A 36 7.51 9.97 -1.88
CA SER A 36 8.58 9.70 -0.91
C SER A 36 8.09 9.45 0.53
N GLN A 37 6.84 9.81 0.83
CA GLN A 37 6.21 9.62 2.14
C GLN A 37 5.42 8.31 2.24
N LEU A 38 5.32 7.53 1.15
CA LEU A 38 4.60 6.26 1.11
C LEU A 38 5.57 5.09 1.00
N LEU A 39 5.76 4.36 2.10
CA LEU A 39 6.48 3.09 2.10
C LEU A 39 5.52 1.94 1.73
N LYS A 40 5.90 1.14 0.73
CA LYS A 40 5.15 -0.04 0.27
C LYS A 40 6.05 -1.27 0.44
N SER A 41 5.56 -2.29 1.13
CA SER A 41 6.33 -3.50 1.36
C SER A 41 5.45 -4.75 1.39
N ALA A 42 6.02 -5.88 1.01
CA ALA A 42 5.33 -7.17 0.97
C ALA A 42 6.26 -8.33 1.37
N TYR A 43 5.68 -9.48 1.70
CA TYR A 43 6.45 -10.62 2.18
C TYR A 43 7.16 -11.42 1.07
N THR A 44 6.67 -11.33 -0.17
CA THR A 44 7.23 -12.05 -1.33
C THR A 44 7.61 -11.09 -2.45
N GLY A 45 8.59 -11.47 -3.27
CA GLY A 45 9.06 -10.65 -4.39
C GLY A 45 7.96 -10.32 -5.41
N ILE A 46 7.10 -11.28 -5.73
CA ILE A 46 5.96 -11.05 -6.64
C ILE A 46 4.95 -10.07 -6.05
N ALA A 47 4.64 -10.18 -4.76
CA ALA A 47 3.73 -9.23 -4.11
C ALA A 47 4.34 -7.82 -4.03
N ALA A 48 5.64 -7.71 -3.77
CA ALA A 48 6.36 -6.45 -3.77
C ALA A 48 6.34 -5.80 -5.17
N LEU A 49 6.61 -6.59 -6.22
CA LEU A 49 6.53 -6.13 -7.61
C LEU A 49 5.14 -5.60 -7.96
N LEU A 50 4.06 -6.28 -7.55
CA LEU A 50 2.68 -5.88 -7.86
C LEU A 50 2.27 -4.53 -7.25
N ILE A 51 2.91 -4.13 -6.16
CA ILE A 51 2.65 -2.84 -5.49
C ILE A 51 3.75 -1.82 -5.76
N ASP A 52 4.74 -2.14 -6.61
CA ASP A 52 5.93 -1.34 -6.82
C ASP A 52 6.62 -0.98 -5.48
N GLY A 53 6.81 -2.02 -4.66
CA GLY A 53 7.37 -1.94 -3.31
C GLY A 53 8.62 -2.81 -3.17
N LYS A 54 9.08 -2.95 -1.91
CA LYS A 54 10.21 -3.81 -1.55
C LYS A 54 9.74 -5.01 -0.75
N THR A 55 10.62 -5.99 -0.57
CA THR A 55 10.38 -7.08 0.38
C THR A 55 10.58 -6.60 1.82
N LEU A 56 9.85 -7.18 2.77
CA LEU A 56 9.97 -6.93 4.22
C LEU A 56 11.17 -7.65 4.88
N HIS A 57 12.30 -7.77 4.17
CA HIS A 57 13.49 -8.49 4.64
C HIS A 57 14.66 -7.54 4.94
#